data_AF-A0A833QVK9-F1
#
_entry.id   AF-A0A833QVK9-F1
#
_cell.length_a   1.000
_cell.length_b   1.000
_cell.length_c   1.000
_cell.angle_alpha   90.00
_cell.angle_beta   90.00
_cell.angle_gamma   90.00
#
_symmetry.space_group_name_H-M   'P 1'
#
loop_
_entity.id
_entity.type
_entity.pdbx_description
1 polymer ?
#
loop_
_entity_poly.entity_id
_entity_poly.type
_entity_poly.pdbx_seq_one_letter_code
_entity_poly.pdbx_strand_id
1 'polypeptide(L)'
;MESNKQENTRVGSDTVNPPEECVAIMVSLTSPRDACRLSAVSSTFRSAAESDIVWARFLPSDYLSLLSRAVHPVRYTSKRELFFLLSGRHILIDRGKMSFGLEKSSGARCYMLSARTLSIVWGDTPQYWRWTSLPDSRFSEVAELINVDWLEIRGKIQSKLLSRKTKYAAYLIYKVNGHGSRSFSFQPQETSVIIGKYISSHAVSIADRDETCRNTIMFRNFLRWRGVLTLPYLEDEDNDNYDDERDITKLPCLRDDGWMEVELGEFYNNEGEDGEIEMSFMEVKGRHYKRGLFVQGIEIRPKI
;
A
#
# COMPACT_ATOMS: atom_id res chain seq x y z
N MET A 1 78.41 16.82 -11.09
CA MET A 1 77.10 16.88 -11.78
C MET A 1 77.05 15.73 -12.76
N GLU A 2 75.85 15.22 -13.07
CA GLU A 2 75.52 13.96 -13.78
C GLU A 2 75.29 12.78 -12.81
N SER A 3 74.11 12.67 -12.19
CA SER A 3 72.82 12.18 -12.71
C SER A 3 72.71 10.66 -12.76
N ASN A 4 72.36 10.08 -11.60
CA ASN A 4 71.76 8.76 -11.46
C ASN A 4 70.43 8.71 -12.22
N LYS A 5 70.31 7.83 -13.22
CA LYS A 5 69.01 7.33 -13.70
C LYS A 5 68.77 5.96 -13.07
N GLN A 6 68.01 5.95 -11.99
CA GLN A 6 67.35 4.74 -11.52
C GLN A 6 66.15 4.47 -12.44
N GLU A 7 66.21 3.36 -13.16
CA GLU A 7 65.05 2.73 -13.79
C GLU A 7 64.09 2.31 -12.67
N ASN A 8 63.03 3.10 -12.53
CA ASN A 8 61.94 2.80 -11.62
C ASN A 8 61.00 1.82 -12.34
N THR A 9 61.26 0.54 -12.17
CA THR A 9 60.36 -0.55 -12.57
C THR A 9 59.02 -0.31 -11.87
N ARG A 10 58.04 0.21 -12.62
CA ARG A 10 56.65 0.27 -12.17
C ARG A 10 56.16 -1.16 -12.01
N VAL A 11 56.26 -1.68 -10.80
CA VAL A 11 55.48 -2.82 -10.34
C VAL A 11 54.02 -2.37 -10.47
N GLY A 12 53.36 -2.84 -11.53
CA GLY A 12 51.93 -2.70 -11.70
C GLY A 12 51.28 -3.27 -10.44
N SER A 13 50.49 -2.45 -9.76
CA SER A 13 49.59 -2.94 -8.74
C SER A 13 48.55 -3.78 -9.46
N ASP A 14 48.82 -5.08 -9.57
CA ASP A 14 47.79 -6.09 -9.80
C ASP A 14 46.84 -6.01 -8.60
N THR A 15 45.88 -5.10 -8.68
CA THR A 15 44.66 -5.19 -7.88
C THR A 15 44.09 -6.55 -8.24
N VAL A 16 44.26 -7.52 -7.33
CA VAL A 16 43.64 -8.85 -7.40
C VAL A 16 42.14 -8.61 -7.41
N ASN A 17 41.60 -8.37 -8.61
CA ASN A 17 40.19 -8.21 -8.80
C ASN A 17 39.59 -9.59 -8.56
N PRO A 18 38.73 -9.76 -7.53
CA PRO A 18 38.05 -11.02 -7.34
C PRO A 18 37.29 -11.37 -8.63
N PRO A 19 37.14 -12.66 -8.96
CA PRO A 19 36.35 -13.07 -10.11
C PRO A 19 34.99 -12.37 -10.07
N GLU A 20 34.55 -11.84 -11.21
CA GLU A 20 33.27 -11.12 -11.32
C GLU A 20 32.11 -11.94 -10.73
N GLU A 21 32.17 -13.25 -10.88
CA GLU A 21 31.21 -14.20 -10.32
C GLU A 21 31.19 -14.19 -8.77
N CYS A 22 32.33 -14.09 -8.11
CA CYS A 22 32.39 -13.95 -6.65
C CYS A 22 31.76 -12.62 -6.21
N VAL A 23 32.01 -11.54 -6.95
CA VAL A 23 31.38 -10.23 -6.70
C VAL A 23 29.87 -10.31 -6.90
N ALA A 24 29.41 -10.97 -7.96
CA ALA A 24 27.98 -11.16 -8.23
C ALA A 24 27.31 -11.96 -7.10
N ILE A 25 27.95 -13.01 -6.58
CA ILE A 25 27.44 -13.77 -5.43
C ILE A 25 27.33 -12.87 -4.21
N MET A 26 28.37 -12.08 -3.87
CA MET A 26 28.32 -11.15 -2.74
C MET A 26 27.20 -10.12 -2.90
N VAL A 27 27.11 -9.48 -4.07
CA VAL A 27 26.05 -8.49 -4.38
C VAL A 27 24.66 -9.13 -4.28
N SER A 28 24.49 -10.38 -4.71
CA SER A 28 23.21 -11.09 -4.67
C SER A 28 22.69 -11.40 -3.27
N LEU A 29 23.53 -11.28 -2.24
CA LEU A 29 23.18 -11.44 -0.83
C LEU A 29 22.79 -10.10 -0.16
N THR A 30 22.89 -8.99 -0.90
CA THR A 30 22.50 -7.64 -0.44
C THR A 30 21.07 -7.31 -0.86
N SER A 31 20.65 -6.04 -0.76
CA SER A 31 19.36 -5.58 -1.29
C SER A 31 19.47 -5.10 -2.74
N PRO A 32 18.38 -5.08 -3.53
CA PRO A 32 18.35 -4.43 -4.84
C PRO A 32 18.84 -2.98 -4.83
N ARG A 33 18.55 -2.24 -3.75
CA ARG A 33 19.05 -0.88 -3.54
C ARG A 33 20.57 -0.86 -3.41
N ASP A 34 21.13 -1.78 -2.62
CA ASP A 34 22.58 -1.84 -2.41
C ASP A 34 23.32 -2.35 -3.64
N ALA A 35 22.75 -3.30 -4.39
CA ALA A 35 23.29 -3.71 -5.69
C ALA A 35 23.41 -2.53 -6.66
N CYS A 36 22.38 -1.68 -6.74
CA CYS A 36 22.45 -0.45 -7.54
C CYS A 36 23.57 0.49 -7.05
N ARG A 37 23.73 0.68 -5.73
CA ARG A 37 24.79 1.52 -5.17
C ARG A 37 26.19 0.97 -5.42
N LEU A 38 26.37 -0.34 -5.27
CA LEU A 38 27.64 -1.02 -5.49
C LEU A 38 28.08 -0.92 -6.96
N SER A 39 27.14 -0.89 -7.91
CA SER A 39 27.41 -0.70 -9.34
C SER A 39 28.18 0.61 -9.66
N ALA A 40 28.11 1.62 -8.78
CA ALA A 40 28.82 2.88 -8.95
C ALA A 40 30.27 2.86 -8.44
N VAL A 41 30.67 1.83 -7.67
CA VAL A 41 31.98 1.77 -6.99
C VAL A 41 33.12 1.45 -7.95
N SER A 42 32.93 0.53 -8.89
CA SER A 42 33.93 0.16 -9.91
C SER A 42 33.29 -0.52 -11.12
N SER A 43 34.04 -0.69 -12.20
CA SER A 43 33.60 -1.44 -13.38
C SER A 43 33.29 -2.91 -13.07
N THR A 44 34.08 -3.57 -12.22
CA THR A 44 33.85 -4.95 -11.80
C THR A 44 32.53 -5.09 -11.04
N PHE A 45 32.28 -4.20 -10.07
CA PHE A 45 31.00 -4.19 -9.35
C PHE A 45 29.82 -3.82 -10.25
N ARG A 46 30.03 -2.95 -11.24
CA ARG A 46 29.01 -2.63 -12.24
C ARG A 46 28.62 -3.90 -13.02
N SER A 47 29.58 -4.54 -13.67
CA SER A 47 29.32 -5.75 -14.45
C SER A 47 28.65 -6.84 -13.62
N ALA A 48 29.15 -7.07 -12.40
CA ALA A 48 28.57 -8.02 -11.45
C ALA A 48 27.14 -7.66 -11.03
N ALA A 49 26.84 -6.39 -10.72
CA ALA A 49 25.52 -5.92 -10.31
C ALA A 49 24.50 -5.92 -11.46
N GLU A 50 24.95 -5.85 -12.71
CA GLU A 50 24.10 -5.93 -13.89
C GLU A 50 23.80 -7.38 -14.33
N SER A 51 24.52 -8.35 -13.78
CA SER A 51 24.37 -9.78 -14.07
C SER A 51 23.06 -10.39 -13.56
N ASP A 52 22.45 -11.24 -14.37
CA ASP A 52 21.21 -11.96 -14.03
C ASP A 52 21.36 -12.92 -12.84
N ILE A 53 22.59 -13.28 -12.44
CA ILE A 53 22.85 -14.07 -11.22
C ILE A 53 22.35 -13.30 -9.98
N VAL A 54 22.59 -11.98 -9.94
CA VAL A 54 22.16 -11.11 -8.85
C VAL A 54 20.64 -11.01 -8.82
N TRP A 55 20.03 -10.65 -9.96
CA TRP A 55 18.59 -10.40 -10.05
C TRP A 55 17.76 -11.69 -9.93
N ALA A 56 18.33 -12.86 -10.22
CA ALA A 56 17.70 -14.15 -9.94
C ALA A 56 17.43 -14.39 -8.45
N ARG A 57 18.26 -13.83 -7.56
CA ARG A 57 18.06 -13.92 -6.10
C ARG A 57 17.08 -12.89 -5.56
N PHE A 58 16.99 -11.72 -6.20
CA PHE A 58 16.06 -10.67 -5.80
C PHE A 58 14.63 -10.95 -6.27
N LEU A 59 14.47 -11.71 -7.36
CA LEU A 59 13.16 -12.15 -7.80
C LEU A 59 12.62 -13.26 -6.88
N PRO A 60 11.29 -13.31 -6.66
CA PRO A 60 10.65 -14.43 -6.00
C PRO A 60 10.95 -15.74 -6.72
N SER A 61 11.25 -16.84 -6.00
CA SER A 61 11.59 -18.13 -6.63
C SER A 61 10.47 -18.71 -7.50
N ASP A 62 9.23 -18.36 -7.22
CA ASP A 62 8.00 -18.75 -7.92
C ASP A 62 7.54 -17.73 -8.97
N TYR A 63 8.39 -16.77 -9.38
CA TYR A 63 8.01 -15.69 -10.31
C TYR A 63 7.40 -16.21 -11.62
N LEU A 64 7.86 -17.33 -12.18
CA LEU A 64 7.28 -17.92 -13.39
C LEU A 64 5.81 -18.33 -13.21
N SER A 65 5.45 -18.82 -12.03
CA SER A 65 4.07 -19.17 -11.69
C SER A 65 3.19 -17.94 -11.48
N LEU A 66 3.78 -16.82 -11.05
CA LEU A 66 3.09 -15.54 -10.97
C LEU A 66 2.86 -14.95 -12.37
N LEU A 67 3.85 -15.05 -13.25
CA LEU A 67 3.76 -14.58 -14.63
C LEU A 67 2.75 -15.38 -15.45
N SER A 68 2.58 -16.69 -15.21
CA SER A 68 1.56 -17.48 -15.89
C SER A 68 0.12 -17.11 -15.50
N ARG A 69 -0.06 -16.50 -14.32
CA ARG A 69 -1.34 -15.98 -13.83
C ARG A 69 -1.64 -14.55 -14.30
N ALA A 70 -0.68 -13.90 -14.96
CA ALA A 70 -0.84 -12.55 -15.45
C ALA A 70 -1.88 -12.48 -16.57
N VAL A 71 -2.70 -11.44 -16.56
CA VAL A 71 -3.72 -11.19 -17.60
C VAL A 71 -3.06 -10.89 -18.94
N HIS A 72 -1.94 -10.15 -18.91
CA HIS A 72 -1.17 -9.80 -20.10
C HIS A 72 0.23 -10.39 -19.99
N PRO A 73 0.76 -11.02 -21.06
CA PRO A 73 2.12 -11.54 -21.06
C PRO A 73 3.16 -10.45 -20.79
N VAL A 74 4.02 -10.67 -19.80
CA VAL A 74 5.16 -9.78 -19.51
C VAL A 74 6.33 -10.21 -20.37
N ARG A 75 6.78 -9.35 -21.28
CA ARG A 75 7.96 -9.59 -22.12
C ARG A 75 9.17 -8.95 -21.44
N TYR A 76 10.26 -9.71 -21.33
CA TYR A 76 11.52 -9.24 -20.76
C TYR A 76 12.69 -9.95 -21.44
N THR A 77 13.85 -9.32 -21.46
CA THR A 77 15.10 -9.84 -22.05
C THR A 77 16.08 -10.32 -20.99
N SER A 78 16.03 -9.74 -19.79
CA SER A 78 16.88 -10.09 -18.63
C SER A 78 16.07 -10.15 -17.34
N LYS A 79 16.56 -10.86 -16.33
CA LYS A 79 15.94 -10.91 -14.99
C LYS A 79 16.00 -9.55 -14.30
N ARG A 80 17.05 -8.77 -14.58
CA ARG A 80 17.14 -7.37 -14.17
C ARG A 80 15.97 -6.56 -14.70
N GLU A 81 15.73 -6.59 -16.01
CA GLU A 81 14.63 -5.87 -16.65
C GLU A 81 13.28 -6.31 -16.05
N LEU A 82 13.08 -7.62 -15.85
CA LEU A 82 11.89 -8.13 -15.20
C LEU A 82 11.67 -7.53 -13.80
N PHE A 83 12.72 -7.43 -12.99
CA PHE A 83 12.62 -6.81 -11.66
C PHE A 83 12.19 -5.34 -11.77
N PHE A 84 12.79 -4.55 -12.67
CA PHE A 84 12.43 -3.16 -12.88
C PHE A 84 10.99 -3.00 -13.40
N LEU A 85 10.53 -3.90 -14.26
CA LEU A 85 9.15 -3.91 -14.74
C LEU A 85 8.17 -4.15 -13.59
N LEU A 86 8.41 -5.20 -12.77
CA LEU A 86 7.54 -5.56 -11.65
C LEU A 86 7.54 -4.52 -10.51
N SER A 87 8.65 -3.80 -10.34
CA SER A 87 8.78 -2.75 -9.32
C SER A 87 8.37 -1.35 -9.81
N GLY A 88 8.33 -1.15 -11.12
CA GLY A 88 7.82 0.08 -11.75
C GLY A 88 6.32 0.05 -12.00
N ARG A 89 5.77 -1.09 -12.41
CA ARG A 89 4.35 -1.25 -12.76
C ARG A 89 3.79 -2.56 -12.21
N HIS A 90 2.70 -2.44 -11.46
CA HIS A 90 1.99 -3.63 -10.97
C HIS A 90 1.29 -4.34 -12.14
N ILE A 91 1.46 -5.65 -12.20
CA ILE A 91 0.79 -6.51 -13.17
C ILE A 91 -0.54 -7.00 -12.60
N LEU A 92 -1.55 -7.16 -13.45
CA LEU A 92 -2.81 -7.76 -13.05
C LEU A 92 -2.73 -9.28 -13.15
N ILE A 93 -3.12 -9.98 -12.09
CA ILE A 93 -3.13 -11.43 -11.98
C ILE A 93 -4.55 -11.93 -11.66
N ASP A 94 -4.75 -13.24 -11.77
CA ASP A 94 -6.00 -13.92 -11.41
C ASP A 94 -7.24 -13.33 -12.09
N ARG A 95 -7.17 -13.19 -13.42
CA ARG A 95 -8.25 -12.61 -14.25
C ARG A 95 -8.55 -11.14 -13.87
N GLY A 96 -7.55 -10.41 -13.37
CA GLY A 96 -7.68 -8.99 -13.02
C GLY A 96 -8.23 -8.75 -11.62
N LYS A 97 -8.36 -9.79 -10.79
CA LYS A 97 -8.88 -9.68 -9.42
C LYS A 97 -7.85 -9.17 -8.42
N MET A 98 -6.58 -9.27 -8.76
CA MET A 98 -5.46 -8.82 -7.93
C MET A 98 -4.40 -8.15 -8.79
N SER A 99 -3.65 -7.23 -8.19
CA SER A 99 -2.42 -6.71 -8.78
C SER A 99 -1.22 -7.19 -7.98
N PHE A 100 -0.10 -7.39 -8.66
CA PHE A 100 1.17 -7.83 -8.09
C PHE A 100 2.30 -6.89 -8.53
N GLY A 101 3.19 -6.56 -7.60
CA GLY A 101 4.41 -5.81 -7.86
C GLY A 101 5.50 -6.16 -6.86
N LEU A 102 6.68 -5.55 -7.04
CA LEU A 102 7.79 -5.68 -6.11
C LEU A 102 8.14 -4.32 -5.51
N GLU A 103 8.47 -4.30 -4.22
CA GLU A 103 8.99 -3.11 -3.58
C GLU A 103 10.44 -2.87 -4.08
N LYS A 104 10.72 -1.63 -4.51
CA LYS A 104 11.94 -1.28 -5.26
C LYS A 104 13.23 -1.51 -4.49
N SER A 105 13.22 -1.34 -3.17
CA SER A 105 14.45 -1.34 -2.37
C SER A 105 14.84 -2.69 -1.80
N SER A 106 13.85 -3.50 -1.42
CA SER A 106 13.96 -4.79 -0.76
C SER A 106 13.66 -5.96 -1.70
N GLY A 107 12.89 -5.74 -2.78
CA GLY A 107 12.37 -6.81 -3.62
C GLY A 107 11.24 -7.61 -2.96
N ALA A 108 10.70 -7.14 -1.83
CA ALA A 108 9.57 -7.79 -1.18
C ALA A 108 8.28 -7.64 -2.01
N ARG A 109 7.39 -8.62 -1.88
CA ARG A 109 6.17 -8.72 -2.70
C ARG A 109 5.14 -7.68 -2.27
N CYS A 110 4.54 -7.00 -3.24
CA CYS A 110 3.40 -6.11 -3.04
C CYS A 110 2.17 -6.71 -3.74
N TYR A 111 1.03 -6.70 -3.07
CA TYR A 111 -0.25 -7.12 -3.65
C TYR A 111 -1.30 -6.04 -3.50
N MET A 112 -2.25 -5.99 -4.42
CA MET A 112 -3.50 -5.26 -4.22
C MET A 112 -4.67 -6.16 -4.55
N LEU A 113 -5.64 -6.24 -3.65
CA LEU A 113 -6.93 -6.89 -3.87
C LEU A 113 -7.86 -5.89 -4.55
N SER A 114 -8.48 -6.27 -5.67
CA SER A 114 -9.53 -5.45 -6.29
C SER A 114 -10.77 -5.37 -5.41
N ALA A 115 -11.56 -4.31 -5.56
CA ALA A 115 -12.85 -4.17 -4.88
C ALA A 115 -13.78 -5.38 -5.12
N ARG A 116 -13.72 -6.01 -6.29
CA ARG A 116 -14.47 -7.23 -6.64
C ARG A 116 -14.07 -8.47 -5.84
N THR A 117 -12.86 -8.49 -5.29
CA THR A 117 -12.36 -9.58 -4.43
C THR A 117 -12.69 -9.33 -2.96
N LEU A 118 -13.04 -8.10 -2.59
CA LEU A 118 -13.39 -7.74 -1.22
C LEU A 118 -14.80 -8.23 -0.88
N SER A 119 -15.00 -8.59 0.38
CA SER A 119 -16.31 -8.82 0.95
C SER A 119 -16.87 -7.48 1.42
N ILE A 120 -17.79 -6.93 0.64
CA ILE A 120 -18.48 -5.67 0.92
C ILE A 120 -19.91 -5.98 1.33
N VAL A 121 -20.33 -5.55 2.52
CA VAL A 121 -21.70 -5.74 2.98
C VAL A 121 -22.66 -5.00 2.04
N TRP A 122 -23.66 -5.74 1.54
CA TRP A 122 -24.59 -5.32 0.49
C TRP A 122 -23.96 -4.91 -0.85
N GLY A 123 -22.72 -5.32 -1.14
CA GLY A 123 -22.02 -4.98 -2.39
C GLY A 123 -22.76 -5.44 -3.66
N ASP A 124 -23.58 -6.48 -3.56
CA ASP A 124 -24.40 -6.98 -4.68
C ASP A 124 -25.80 -6.34 -4.77
N THR A 125 -26.13 -5.41 -3.85
CA THR A 125 -27.42 -4.72 -3.81
C THR A 125 -27.31 -3.36 -4.51
N PRO A 126 -27.92 -3.18 -5.71
CA PRO A 126 -27.77 -1.95 -6.50
C PRO A 126 -28.31 -0.68 -5.86
N GLN A 127 -29.11 -0.79 -4.80
CA GLN A 127 -29.63 0.34 -4.03
C GLN A 127 -28.54 1.00 -3.18
N TYR A 128 -27.51 0.23 -2.82
CA TYR A 128 -26.47 0.62 -1.87
C TYR A 128 -25.12 0.79 -2.54
N TRP A 129 -24.80 -0.11 -3.48
CA TRP A 129 -23.53 -0.13 -4.21
C TRP A 129 -23.75 -0.18 -5.71
N ARG A 130 -22.92 0.57 -6.44
CA ARG A 130 -22.84 0.53 -7.88
C ARG A 130 -21.44 0.12 -8.30
N TRP A 131 -21.34 -0.83 -9.20
CA TRP A 131 -20.07 -1.20 -9.80
C TRP A 131 -19.87 -0.37 -11.06
N THR A 132 -18.77 0.38 -11.12
CA THR A 132 -18.47 1.29 -12.21
C THR A 132 -17.03 1.14 -12.66
N SER A 133 -16.69 1.63 -13.85
CA SER A 133 -15.33 1.68 -14.36
C SER A 133 -14.84 3.12 -14.33
N LEU A 134 -13.65 3.35 -13.78
CA LEU A 134 -13.00 4.66 -13.79
C LEU A 134 -11.72 4.56 -14.62
N PRO A 135 -11.43 5.54 -15.51
CA PRO A 135 -10.24 5.50 -16.37
C PRO A 135 -8.94 5.52 -15.57
N ASP A 136 -8.95 6.16 -14.40
CA ASP A 136 -7.79 6.26 -13.51
C ASP A 136 -7.62 5.01 -12.63
N SER A 137 -8.47 3.99 -12.80
CA SER A 137 -8.43 2.78 -11.97
C SER A 137 -7.42 1.76 -12.50
N ARG A 138 -6.69 1.11 -11.57
CA ARG A 138 -5.88 -0.07 -11.88
C ARG A 138 -6.72 -1.28 -12.28
N PHE A 139 -7.96 -1.37 -11.78
CA PHE A 139 -8.89 -2.47 -12.03
C PHE A 139 -10.03 -2.04 -12.95
N SER A 140 -10.59 -3.00 -13.69
CA SER A 140 -11.72 -2.77 -14.60
C SER A 140 -12.96 -2.21 -13.92
N GLU A 141 -13.20 -2.62 -12.67
CA GLU A 141 -14.36 -2.21 -11.88
C GLU A 141 -13.93 -1.74 -10.50
N VAL A 142 -14.60 -0.70 -10.02
CA VAL A 142 -14.50 -0.14 -8.68
C VAL A 142 -15.89 -0.11 -8.04
N ALA A 143 -15.94 -0.19 -6.71
CA ALA A 143 -17.20 -0.14 -5.97
C ALA A 143 -17.52 1.32 -5.61
N GLU A 144 -18.62 1.84 -6.12
CA GLU A 144 -19.17 3.15 -5.76
C GLU A 144 -20.28 2.99 -4.73
N LEU A 145 -20.13 3.67 -3.61
CA LEU A 145 -21.12 3.72 -2.55
C LEU A 145 -22.21 4.75 -2.89
N ILE A 146 -23.44 4.28 -3.11
CA ILE A 146 -24.59 5.14 -3.38
C ILE A 146 -25.13 5.75 -2.09
N ASN A 147 -25.51 4.90 -1.13
CA ASN A 147 -26.05 5.35 0.15
C ASN A 147 -26.14 4.20 1.16
N VAL A 148 -25.36 4.20 2.26
CA VAL A 148 -25.54 3.22 3.36
C VAL A 148 -25.34 3.86 4.73
N ASP A 149 -26.00 3.33 5.74
CA ASP A 149 -25.72 3.64 7.16
C ASP A 149 -24.66 2.69 7.75
N TRP A 150 -24.69 1.40 7.37
CA TRP A 150 -23.71 0.38 7.73
C TRP A 150 -22.64 0.21 6.64
N LEU A 151 -21.41 0.64 6.92
CA LEU A 151 -20.27 0.45 6.02
C LEU A 151 -19.32 -0.61 6.56
N GLU A 152 -19.11 -1.67 5.79
CA GLU A 152 -18.19 -2.75 6.16
C GLU A 152 -17.55 -3.36 4.91
N ILE A 153 -16.23 -3.25 4.85
CA ILE A 153 -15.39 -3.76 3.77
C ILE A 153 -14.34 -4.66 4.39
N ARG A 154 -14.26 -5.91 3.92
CA ARG A 154 -13.25 -6.87 4.37
C ARG A 154 -12.46 -7.43 3.19
N GLY A 155 -11.16 -7.62 3.39
CA GLY A 155 -10.26 -8.27 2.43
C GLY A 155 -9.53 -9.42 3.10
N LYS A 156 -9.32 -10.51 2.36
CA LYS A 156 -8.59 -11.69 2.82
C LYS A 156 -7.46 -12.02 1.88
N ILE A 157 -6.28 -12.31 2.42
CA ILE A 157 -5.12 -12.76 1.65
C ILE A 157 -4.34 -13.81 2.42
N GLN A 158 -3.78 -14.80 1.71
CA GLN A 158 -2.98 -15.84 2.34
C GLN A 158 -1.57 -15.32 2.65
N SER A 159 -1.08 -15.52 3.87
CA SER A 159 0.24 -15.07 4.33
C SER A 159 1.38 -15.60 3.45
N LYS A 160 1.25 -16.83 2.92
CA LYS A 160 2.22 -17.47 2.01
C LYS A 160 2.45 -16.72 0.69
N LEU A 161 1.53 -15.85 0.29
CA LEU A 161 1.71 -15.03 -0.91
C LEU A 161 2.71 -13.89 -0.67
N LEU A 162 2.86 -13.44 0.57
CA LEU A 162 3.72 -12.34 0.99
C LEU A 162 5.16 -12.82 1.29
N SER A 163 6.13 -11.91 1.17
CA SER A 163 7.52 -12.21 1.58
C SER A 163 7.60 -12.47 3.08
N ARG A 164 8.40 -13.45 3.47
CA ARG A 164 8.66 -13.84 4.86
C ARG A 164 9.52 -12.79 5.57
N LYS A 165 9.52 -12.80 6.91
CA LYS A 165 10.36 -11.93 7.77
C LYS A 165 10.25 -10.45 7.39
N THR A 166 9.07 -10.03 6.96
CA THR A 166 8.83 -8.69 6.44
C THR A 166 7.66 -8.06 7.19
N LYS A 167 7.83 -6.80 7.58
CA LYS A 167 6.75 -6.00 8.15
C LYS A 167 5.91 -5.42 7.01
N TYR A 168 4.61 -5.60 7.07
CA TYR A 168 3.65 -5.12 6.10
C TYR A 168 2.70 -4.11 6.72
N ALA A 169 2.14 -3.28 5.86
CA ALA A 169 0.95 -2.50 6.15
C ALA A 169 -0.08 -2.66 5.03
N ALA A 170 -1.34 -2.67 5.44
CA ALA A 170 -2.48 -2.70 4.54
C ALA A 170 -3.05 -1.29 4.39
N TYR A 171 -3.39 -0.90 3.16
CA TYR A 171 -3.90 0.41 2.81
C TYR A 171 -5.19 0.26 2.01
N LEU A 172 -6.26 0.94 2.41
CA LEU A 172 -7.44 1.07 1.58
C LEU A 172 -7.21 2.21 0.58
N ILE A 173 -7.40 1.90 -0.71
CA ILE A 173 -7.25 2.86 -1.81
C ILE A 173 -8.63 3.26 -2.29
N TYR A 174 -8.95 4.54 -2.21
CA TYR A 174 -10.30 5.05 -2.45
C TYR A 174 -10.30 6.48 -3.00
N LYS A 175 -11.45 6.92 -3.52
CA LYS A 175 -11.73 8.31 -3.91
C LYS A 175 -13.04 8.73 -3.23
N VAL A 176 -13.17 10.01 -2.91
CA VAL A 176 -14.42 10.55 -2.36
C VAL A 176 -14.88 11.68 -3.26
N ASN A 177 -16.14 11.62 -3.69
CA ASN A 177 -16.75 12.72 -4.42
C ASN A 177 -16.93 13.93 -3.49
N GLY A 178 -16.75 15.16 -3.98
CA GLY A 178 -16.78 16.38 -3.15
C GLY A 178 -18.11 16.62 -2.40
N HIS A 179 -19.21 16.01 -2.83
CA HIS A 179 -20.49 16.03 -2.12
C HIS A 179 -20.67 14.91 -1.06
N GLY A 180 -19.78 13.91 -1.06
CA GLY A 180 -19.77 12.75 -0.15
C GLY A 180 -18.79 12.87 1.01
N SER A 181 -17.79 13.76 0.93
CA SER A 181 -16.80 14.00 2.00
C SER A 181 -17.44 14.41 3.33
N ARG A 182 -18.51 15.21 3.28
CA ARG A 182 -19.29 15.61 4.47
C ARG A 182 -20.00 14.45 5.17
N SER A 183 -20.25 13.33 4.48
CA SER A 183 -20.90 12.17 5.11
C SER A 183 -19.96 11.38 6.02
N PHE A 184 -18.64 11.50 5.82
CA PHE A 184 -17.61 10.75 6.55
C PHE A 184 -16.94 11.56 7.67
N SER A 185 -17.32 12.83 7.86
CA SER A 185 -16.72 13.75 8.84
C SER A 185 -17.27 13.62 10.27
N PHE A 186 -18.27 12.77 10.48
CA PHE A 186 -19.00 12.70 11.75
C PHE A 186 -18.45 11.65 12.73
N GLN A 187 -17.88 10.55 12.23
CA GLN A 187 -17.33 9.49 13.07
C GLN A 187 -16.06 8.91 12.45
N PRO A 188 -15.06 8.55 13.28
CA PRO A 188 -13.90 7.81 12.80
C PRO A 188 -14.31 6.38 12.43
N GLN A 189 -13.71 5.87 11.37
CA GLN A 189 -13.88 4.51 10.88
C GLN A 189 -12.91 3.57 11.59
N GLU A 190 -13.41 2.42 12.01
CA GLU A 190 -12.63 1.37 12.66
C GLU A 190 -11.93 0.53 11.58
N THR A 191 -10.61 0.45 11.66
CA THR A 191 -9.79 -0.34 10.76
C THR A 191 -9.09 -1.42 11.56
N SER A 192 -9.04 -2.64 11.04
CA SER A 192 -8.24 -3.67 11.70
C SER A 192 -7.58 -4.63 10.73
N VAL A 193 -6.46 -5.19 11.17
CA VAL A 193 -5.75 -6.27 10.49
C VAL A 193 -5.55 -7.40 11.49
N ILE A 194 -5.99 -8.59 11.08
CA ILE A 194 -5.97 -9.81 11.88
C ILE A 194 -5.07 -10.83 11.17
N ILE A 195 -4.07 -11.35 11.88
CA ILE A 195 -3.23 -12.46 11.42
C ILE A 195 -3.12 -13.49 12.55
N GLY A 196 -3.74 -14.66 12.38
CA GLY A 196 -3.81 -15.67 13.42
C GLY A 196 -4.44 -15.12 14.70
N LYS A 197 -3.64 -15.01 15.78
CA LYS A 197 -4.06 -14.43 17.07
C LYS A 197 -3.76 -12.94 17.21
N TYR A 198 -2.97 -12.37 16.30
CA TYR A 198 -2.59 -10.96 16.37
C TYR A 198 -3.68 -10.10 15.74
N ILE A 199 -4.12 -9.09 16.47
CA ILE A 199 -5.11 -8.10 16.03
C ILE A 199 -4.50 -6.72 16.20
N SER A 200 -4.39 -5.98 15.10
CA SER A 200 -4.06 -4.56 15.09
C SER A 200 -5.32 -3.80 14.71
N SER A 201 -5.81 -2.94 15.61
CA SER A 201 -7.02 -2.14 15.38
C SER A 201 -6.70 -0.66 15.59
N HIS A 202 -7.17 0.19 14.67
CA HIS A 202 -6.98 1.63 14.70
C HIS A 202 -8.29 2.33 14.32
N ALA A 203 -8.42 3.59 14.72
CA ALA A 203 -9.51 4.46 14.30
C ALA A 203 -8.94 5.49 13.31
N VAL A 204 -9.56 5.61 12.14
CA VAL A 204 -9.10 6.52 11.09
C VAL A 204 -10.26 7.35 10.53
N SER A 205 -10.00 8.60 10.14
CA SER A 205 -10.99 9.46 9.48
C SER A 205 -10.65 9.62 8.01
N ILE A 206 -11.54 9.20 7.12
CA ILE A 206 -11.42 9.36 5.67
C ILE A 206 -11.69 10.80 5.19
N ALA A 207 -12.44 11.59 5.96
CA ALA A 207 -12.71 12.98 5.59
C ALA A 207 -11.46 13.86 5.80
N ASP A 208 -11.11 14.61 4.76
CA ASP A 208 -10.18 15.74 4.87
C ASP A 208 -10.81 16.78 5.80
N ARG A 209 -10.09 17.23 6.83
CA ARG A 209 -10.53 18.33 7.68
C ARG A 209 -10.31 19.64 6.93
N ASP A 210 -11.07 19.84 5.86
CA ASP A 210 -11.11 21.13 5.21
C ASP A 210 -11.63 22.18 6.21
N GLU A 211 -11.07 23.40 6.19
CA GLU A 211 -11.39 24.50 7.13
C GLU A 211 -12.89 24.84 7.15
N THR A 212 -13.61 24.49 6.08
CA THR A 212 -15.07 24.63 5.99
C THR A 212 -15.84 23.77 7.01
N CYS A 213 -15.31 22.65 7.50
CA CYS A 213 -15.96 21.86 8.57
C CYS A 213 -15.88 22.57 9.93
N ARG A 214 -14.76 23.23 10.25
CA ARG A 214 -14.68 24.10 11.45
C ARG A 214 -15.67 25.24 11.36
N ASN A 215 -15.76 25.89 10.19
CA ASN A 215 -16.70 26.98 9.99
C ASN A 215 -18.16 26.52 10.07
N THR A 216 -18.50 25.30 9.63
CA THR A 216 -19.87 24.77 9.74
C THR A 216 -20.26 24.45 11.18
N ILE A 217 -19.33 23.90 11.99
CA ILE A 217 -19.52 23.65 13.42
C ILE A 217 -19.59 24.99 14.18
N MET A 218 -18.68 25.91 13.91
CA MET A 218 -18.65 27.25 14.49
C MET A 218 -19.92 28.05 14.12
N PHE A 219 -20.41 27.93 12.89
CA PHE A 219 -21.63 28.59 12.43
C PHE A 219 -22.90 27.94 13.01
N ARG A 220 -22.92 26.61 13.20
CA ARG A 220 -23.99 25.93 13.98
C ARG A 220 -24.00 26.41 15.43
N ASN A 221 -22.85 26.50 16.07
CA ASN A 221 -22.72 26.99 17.43
C ASN A 221 -23.12 28.47 17.53
N PHE A 222 -22.77 29.28 16.53
CA PHE A 222 -23.17 30.68 16.42
C PHE A 222 -24.69 30.86 16.21
N LEU A 223 -25.33 30.04 15.36
CA LEU A 223 -26.77 30.07 15.15
C LEU A 223 -27.56 29.53 16.35
N ARG A 224 -26.99 28.57 17.09
CA ARG A 224 -27.50 28.09 18.39
C ARG A 224 -27.41 29.18 19.45
N TRP A 225 -26.30 29.92 19.53
CA TRP A 225 -26.13 31.08 20.41
C TRP A 225 -27.10 32.24 20.07
N ARG A 226 -27.40 32.45 18.79
CA ARG A 226 -28.38 33.45 18.33
C ARG A 226 -29.84 33.01 18.42
N GLY A 227 -30.13 31.79 18.85
CA GLY A 227 -31.50 31.29 19.00
C GLY A 227 -32.26 31.11 17.68
N VAL A 228 -31.57 31.04 16.54
CA VAL A 228 -32.19 30.94 15.20
C VAL A 228 -32.47 29.49 14.81
N LEU A 229 -31.78 28.52 15.41
CA LEU A 229 -31.97 27.08 15.22
C LEU A 229 -32.59 26.46 16.49
N THR A 230 -33.90 26.22 16.46
CA THR A 230 -34.65 25.43 17.47
C THR A 230 -35.19 24.15 16.82
N LEU A 231 -34.35 23.12 16.74
CA LEU A 231 -34.80 21.77 16.37
C LEU A 231 -35.27 21.01 17.62
N PRO A 232 -36.25 20.08 17.51
CA PRO A 232 -36.75 19.32 18.64
C PRO A 232 -35.64 18.50 19.27
N TYR A 233 -35.55 18.64 20.59
CA TYR A 233 -34.72 17.92 21.54
C TYR A 233 -34.78 16.40 21.31
N LEU A 234 -33.76 15.84 20.68
CA LEU A 234 -33.29 14.50 21.04
C LEU A 234 -32.19 14.73 22.06
N GLU A 235 -32.29 14.07 23.20
CA GLU A 235 -31.36 14.14 24.32
C GLU A 235 -29.95 13.74 23.86
N ASP A 236 -29.19 14.70 23.33
CA ASP A 236 -27.74 14.67 23.33
C ASP A 236 -27.32 14.92 24.78
N GLU A 237 -27.17 13.84 25.55
CA GLU A 237 -26.30 13.85 26.73
C GLU A 237 -24.85 14.09 26.26
N ASP A 238 -24.56 15.34 25.89
CA ASP A 238 -23.20 15.86 25.78
C ASP A 238 -22.63 15.94 27.21
N ASN A 239 -22.28 14.78 27.77
CA ASN A 239 -21.24 14.73 28.79
C ASN A 239 -19.90 14.84 28.05
N ASP A 240 -19.57 16.07 27.65
CA ASP A 240 -18.26 16.49 27.16
C ASP A 240 -17.23 16.31 28.27
N ASN A 241 -16.89 15.06 28.56
CA ASN A 241 -15.73 14.68 29.35
C ASN A 241 -15.28 13.26 29.00
N TYR A 242 -14.95 13.07 27.72
CA TYR A 242 -14.03 12.02 27.31
C TYR A 242 -12.85 12.67 26.62
N ASP A 243 -11.84 13.01 27.43
CA ASP A 243 -10.43 12.91 27.06
C ASP A 243 -10.13 11.45 26.67
N ASP A 244 -10.73 10.99 25.57
CA ASP A 244 -10.27 9.79 24.89
C ASP A 244 -9.41 10.30 23.73
N GLU A 245 -8.14 10.59 24.06
CA GLU A 245 -7.02 10.59 23.12
C GLU A 245 -6.91 9.21 22.45
N ARG A 246 -7.93 8.78 21.71
CA ARG A 246 -7.75 7.84 20.62
C ARG A 246 -7.01 8.62 19.55
N ASP A 247 -5.70 8.66 19.74
CA ASP A 247 -4.68 9.15 18.83
C ASP A 247 -5.12 8.85 17.39
N ILE A 248 -5.65 9.86 16.70
CA ILE A 248 -5.99 9.80 15.27
C ILE A 248 -4.63 9.75 14.57
N THR A 249 -4.01 8.58 14.62
CA THR A 249 -2.58 8.39 14.37
C THR A 249 -2.23 8.53 12.90
N LYS A 250 -3.21 8.36 11.99
CA LYS A 250 -2.95 8.24 10.55
C LYS A 250 -4.02 8.94 9.72
N LEU A 251 -3.65 10.09 9.14
CA LEU A 251 -4.51 10.82 8.22
C LEU A 251 -4.45 10.21 6.81
N PRO A 252 -5.53 10.30 6.01
CA PRO A 252 -5.50 9.96 4.60
C PRO A 252 -4.42 10.74 3.84
N CYS A 253 -3.82 10.10 2.85
CA CYS A 253 -2.82 10.70 1.98
C CYS A 253 -3.28 10.67 0.52
N LEU A 254 -3.11 11.77 -0.20
CA LEU A 254 -3.32 11.81 -1.65
C LEU A 254 -2.09 11.22 -2.36
N ARG A 255 -2.33 10.28 -3.28
CA ARG A 255 -1.31 9.63 -4.10
C ARG A 255 -1.11 10.37 -5.42
N ASP A 256 0.03 10.12 -6.06
CA ASP A 256 0.37 10.67 -7.38
C ASP A 256 -0.61 10.22 -8.49
N ASP A 257 -1.32 9.11 -8.29
CA ASP A 257 -2.35 8.59 -9.21
C ASP A 257 -3.74 9.23 -8.99
N GLY A 258 -3.83 10.21 -8.08
CA GLY A 258 -5.06 10.92 -7.74
C GLY A 258 -6.02 10.14 -6.83
N TRP A 259 -5.66 8.94 -6.37
CA TRP A 259 -6.41 8.21 -5.35
C TRP A 259 -5.96 8.61 -3.94
N MET A 260 -6.87 8.52 -2.98
CA MET A 260 -6.54 8.60 -1.56
C MET A 260 -6.14 7.22 -1.04
N GLU A 261 -5.22 7.20 -0.10
CA GLU A 261 -4.90 6.01 0.70
C GLU A 261 -5.06 6.26 2.18
N VAL A 262 -5.49 5.22 2.89
CA VAL A 262 -5.58 5.22 4.35
C VAL A 262 -5.05 3.90 4.87
N GLU A 263 -4.23 3.95 5.93
CA GLU A 263 -3.66 2.75 6.52
C GLU A 263 -4.69 2.02 7.39
N LEU A 264 -4.91 0.73 7.13
CA LEU A 264 -5.81 -0.12 7.90
C LEU A 264 -5.14 -0.72 9.13
N GLY A 265 -3.84 -0.98 9.04
CA GLY A 265 -3.03 -1.55 10.11
C GLY A 265 -1.74 -2.17 9.60
N GLU A 266 -0.91 -2.60 10.55
CA GLU A 266 0.41 -3.18 10.32
C GLU A 266 0.44 -4.60 10.87
N PHE A 267 1.25 -5.45 10.25
CA PHE A 267 1.47 -6.81 10.71
C PHE A 267 2.85 -7.30 10.29
N TYR A 268 3.36 -8.32 10.99
CA TYR A 268 4.65 -8.93 10.67
C TYR A 268 4.42 -10.35 10.14
N ASN A 269 4.91 -10.63 8.94
CA ASN A 269 4.76 -11.94 8.33
C ASN A 269 5.92 -12.87 8.75
N ASN A 270 5.67 -13.69 9.78
CA ASN A 270 6.65 -14.66 10.31
C ASN A 270 6.71 -15.96 9.48
N GLU A 271 7.86 -16.63 9.54
CA GLU A 271 8.03 -17.98 9.00
C GLU A 271 7.32 -19.01 9.89
N GLY A 272 6.05 -19.34 9.62
CA GLY A 272 5.47 -20.52 10.30
C GLY A 272 3.96 -20.65 10.39
N GLU A 273 3.16 -19.65 10.04
CA GLU A 273 1.70 -19.81 10.05
C GLU A 273 1.16 -19.64 8.63
N ASP A 274 0.68 -20.75 8.05
CA ASP A 274 -0.25 -20.76 6.92
C ASP A 274 -1.58 -20.14 7.38
N GLY A 275 -1.52 -18.84 7.63
CA GLY A 275 -2.61 -18.02 8.15
C GLY A 275 -3.27 -17.21 7.04
N GLU A 276 -4.57 -17.03 7.16
CA GLU A 276 -5.30 -16.02 6.41
C GLU A 276 -5.15 -14.68 7.14
N ILE A 277 -4.78 -13.64 6.40
CA ILE A 277 -4.74 -12.27 6.88
C ILE A 277 -6.06 -11.62 6.50
N GLU A 278 -6.83 -11.18 7.49
CA GLU A 278 -8.07 -10.44 7.32
C GLU A 278 -7.84 -8.97 7.59
N MET A 279 -8.23 -8.12 6.65
CA MET A 279 -8.17 -6.66 6.75
C MET A 279 -9.60 -6.13 6.70
N SER A 280 -9.94 -5.21 7.58
CA SER A 280 -11.29 -4.64 7.63
C SER A 280 -11.27 -3.13 7.75
N PHE A 281 -12.28 -2.52 7.15
CA PHE A 281 -12.61 -1.10 7.23
C PHE A 281 -14.11 -0.99 7.52
N MET A 282 -14.47 -0.41 8.67
CA MET A 282 -15.83 -0.46 9.20
C MET A 282 -16.27 0.88 9.76
N GLU A 283 -17.53 1.23 9.53
CA GLU A 283 -18.22 2.32 10.21
C GLU A 283 -19.67 1.90 10.43
N VAL A 284 -19.90 1.22 11.55
CA VAL A 284 -21.18 0.56 11.89
C VAL A 284 -21.91 1.23 13.05
N LYS A 285 -21.23 2.13 13.78
CA LYS A 285 -21.75 2.79 14.98
C LYS A 285 -22.46 4.12 14.69
N GLY A 286 -22.52 4.54 13.43
CA GLY A 286 -23.09 5.82 13.00
C GLY A 286 -24.40 5.66 12.26
N ARG A 287 -25.46 6.37 12.68
CA ARG A 287 -26.76 6.43 11.98
C ARG A 287 -26.76 7.34 10.75
N HIS A 288 -25.59 7.79 10.31
CA HIS A 288 -25.44 8.72 9.20
C HIS A 288 -25.23 7.98 7.89
N TYR A 289 -26.05 8.36 6.92
CA TYR A 289 -25.99 7.93 5.54
C TYR A 289 -24.69 8.40 4.85
N LYS A 290 -23.98 7.45 4.26
CA LYS A 290 -22.68 7.59 3.60
C LYS A 290 -22.85 7.39 2.11
N ARG A 291 -22.23 8.26 1.31
CA ARG A 291 -22.32 8.22 -0.15
C ARG A 291 -21.08 8.78 -0.81
N GLY A 292 -20.90 8.41 -2.08
CA GLY A 292 -19.86 8.97 -2.94
C GLY A 292 -18.45 8.48 -2.64
N LEU A 293 -18.31 7.34 -1.93
CA LEU A 293 -17.04 6.65 -1.76
C LEU A 293 -16.82 5.70 -2.94
N PHE A 294 -15.68 5.82 -3.60
CA PHE A 294 -15.22 4.90 -4.64
C PHE A 294 -14.08 4.07 -4.08
N VAL A 295 -14.23 2.75 -4.03
CA VAL A 295 -13.22 1.84 -3.52
C VAL A 295 -12.54 1.16 -4.70
N GLN A 296 -11.23 1.35 -4.83
CA GLN A 296 -10.42 0.61 -5.81
C GLN A 296 -10.03 -0.76 -5.26
N GLY A 297 -9.65 -0.83 -3.99
CA GLY A 297 -9.17 -2.06 -3.39
C GLY A 297 -8.33 -1.86 -2.13
N ILE A 298 -7.73 -2.93 -1.65
CA ILE A 298 -6.80 -2.93 -0.51
C ILE A 298 -5.40 -3.30 -1.01
N GLU A 299 -4.43 -2.42 -0.79
CA GLU A 299 -3.01 -2.59 -1.15
C GLU A 299 -2.21 -3.01 0.08
N ILE A 300 -1.45 -4.10 -0.05
CA ILE A 300 -0.57 -4.68 0.96
C ILE A 300 0.86 -4.49 0.49
N ARG A 301 1.63 -3.67 1.21
CA ARG A 301 3.03 -3.36 0.87
C ARG A 301 3.95 -3.43 2.09
N PRO A 302 5.24 -3.74 1.89
CA PRO A 302 6.23 -3.70 2.96
C PRO A 302 6.29 -2.30 3.60
N LYS A 303 6.43 -2.26 4.92
CA LYS A 303 6.67 -1.03 5.69
C LYS A 303 8.15 -1.01 6.07
N ILE A 304 8.92 -0.20 5.35
CA ILE A 304 10.39 -0.09 5.45
C ILE A 304 10.76 1.18 6.20
#